data_AF-A0A954U7J8-F1
#
_entry.id   AF-A0A954U7J8-F1
#
_cell.length_a   1.000
_cell.length_b   1.000
_cell.length_c   1.000
_cell.angle_alpha   90.00
_cell.angle_beta   90.00
_cell.angle_gamma   90.00
#
_symmetry.space_group_name_H-M   'P 1'
#
loop_
_entity.id
_entity.type
_entity.pdbx_description
1 polymer ?
#
loop_
_entity_poly.entity_id
_entity_poly.type
_entity_poly.pdbx_seq_one_letter_code
_entity_poly.pdbx_strand_id
1 'polypeptide(L)'
;MNSRRVLVILVVLLATGIFALDTLLPVDVATGTLYMAVVLVALKLPRREDVVMAALLCAFLIVADLFLSFVISNPGSDTHQLATNSLLALLTIGVVGALGFHFKDLEVQRVRGQDELERRVQQRTADLTAANEALQTEIAERHRAEVKLTESESQYHSLVDNLSVHVLRKDRDGRFTFVSQSFCELLGRDRDEVLGRTDFDFFPHHLASKYRRDDEYVMHTRAVMDEVEMN
;
A
#
# COMPACT_ATOMS: atom_id res chain seq x y z
N MET A 1 27.00 27.29 -14.41
CA MET A 1 27.42 27.89 -13.12
C MET A 1 26.38 27.50 -12.07
N ASN A 2 26.76 26.81 -10.99
CA ASN A 2 25.81 26.18 -10.05
C ASN A 2 24.91 27.25 -9.39
N SER A 3 23.58 27.14 -9.52
CA SER A 3 22.60 28.14 -9.02
C SER A 3 22.83 28.50 -7.55
N ARG A 4 23.18 27.49 -6.73
CA ARG A 4 23.58 27.70 -5.33
C ARG A 4 24.81 28.60 -5.18
N ARG A 5 25.85 28.42 -6.00
CA ARG A 5 27.09 29.22 -5.91
C ARG A 5 26.81 30.68 -6.23
N VAL A 6 25.99 30.95 -7.25
CA VAL A 6 25.58 32.32 -7.60
C VAL A 6 24.84 32.98 -6.44
N LEU A 7 23.94 32.24 -5.80
CA LEU A 7 23.11 32.77 -4.72
C LEU A 7 23.90 32.96 -3.42
N VAL A 8 24.90 32.10 -3.13
CA VAL A 8 25.85 32.31 -2.02
C VAL A 8 26.73 33.54 -2.26
N ILE A 9 27.27 33.71 -3.48
CA ILE A 9 28.07 34.89 -3.83
C ILE A 9 27.22 36.16 -3.68
N LEU A 10 25.96 36.12 -4.13
CA LEU A 10 25.03 37.24 -3.97
C LEU A 10 24.80 37.59 -2.50
N VAL A 11 24.56 36.60 -1.63
CA VAL A 11 24.37 36.79 -0.19
C VAL A 11 25.61 37.46 0.44
N VAL A 12 26.82 36.99 0.10
CA VAL A 12 28.06 37.57 0.60
C VAL A 12 28.27 39.00 0.08
N LEU A 13 28.02 39.23 -1.22
CA LEU A 13 28.14 40.57 -1.82
C LEU A 13 27.16 41.57 -1.19
N LEU A 14 25.91 41.16 -0.97
CA LEU A 14 24.92 42.00 -0.29
C LEU A 14 25.34 42.31 1.16
N ALA A 15 25.82 41.31 1.91
CA ALA A 15 26.28 41.49 3.28
C ALA A 15 27.45 42.47 3.37
N THR A 16 28.45 42.32 2.49
CA THR A 16 29.61 43.23 2.43
C THR A 16 29.23 44.63 1.95
N GLY A 17 28.31 44.73 0.98
CA GLY A 17 27.82 46.02 0.50
C GLY A 17 27.05 46.79 1.57
N ILE A 18 26.21 46.09 2.35
CA ILE A 18 25.51 46.69 3.49
C ILE A 18 26.50 47.12 4.57
N PHE A 19 27.52 46.31 4.88
CA PHE A 19 28.56 46.68 5.85
C PHE A 19 29.32 47.95 5.45
N ALA A 20 29.74 48.06 4.19
CA ALA A 20 30.41 49.26 3.69
C ALA A 20 29.50 50.50 3.76
N LEU A 21 28.20 50.32 3.47
CA LEU A 21 27.20 51.38 3.57
C LEU A 21 26.98 51.80 5.03
N ASP A 22 27.00 50.85 5.96
CA ASP A 22 26.83 51.06 7.40
C ASP A 22 27.93 51.98 7.96
N THR A 23 29.20 51.66 7.63
CA THR A 23 30.37 52.44 8.07
C THR A 23 30.40 53.87 7.49
N LEU A 24 29.66 54.14 6.40
CA LEU A 24 29.61 55.44 5.73
C LEU A 24 28.43 56.32 6.19
N LEU A 25 27.40 55.74 6.81
CA LEU A 25 26.18 56.45 7.18
C LEU A 25 26.20 56.95 8.63
N PRO A 26 25.48 58.05 8.94
CA PRO A 26 25.34 58.54 10.30
C PRO A 26 24.50 57.59 11.17
N VAL A 27 24.77 57.60 12.47
CA VAL A 27 24.26 56.66 13.50
C VAL A 27 22.73 56.62 13.63
N ASP A 28 22.03 57.67 13.18
CA ASP A 28 20.56 57.79 13.23
C ASP A 28 19.82 56.86 12.25
N VAL A 29 20.52 56.28 11.28
CA VAL A 29 19.91 55.40 10.27
C VAL A 29 20.00 53.95 10.76
N ALA A 30 18.86 53.28 10.93
CA ALA A 30 18.78 51.87 11.34
C ALA A 30 19.15 50.89 10.20
N THR A 31 20.31 51.08 9.59
CA THR A 31 20.97 50.27 8.55
C THR A 31 21.09 48.80 8.92
N GLY A 32 21.23 48.48 10.21
CA GLY A 32 21.22 47.11 10.74
C GLY A 32 19.99 46.27 10.33
N THR A 33 18.86 46.92 10.03
CA THR A 33 17.65 46.26 9.52
C THR A 33 17.76 45.79 8.06
N LEU A 34 18.69 46.33 7.27
CA LEU A 34 18.93 45.91 5.88
C LEU A 34 19.55 44.51 5.80
N TYR A 35 20.26 44.07 6.85
CA TYR A 35 20.76 42.70 6.95
C TYR A 35 19.64 41.65 6.95
N MET A 36 18.40 42.03 7.28
CA MET A 36 17.24 41.16 7.13
C MET A 36 17.03 40.73 5.68
N ALA A 37 17.29 41.61 4.71
CA ALA A 37 17.21 41.27 3.30
C ALA A 37 18.21 40.17 2.92
N VAL A 38 19.40 40.17 3.53
CA VAL A 38 20.43 39.13 3.31
C VAL A 38 19.93 37.77 3.79
N VAL A 39 19.34 37.72 5.00
CA VAL A 39 18.79 36.48 5.57
C VAL A 39 17.58 35.99 4.75
N LEU A 40 16.70 36.91 4.31
CA LEU A 40 15.57 36.58 3.44
C LEU A 40 16.02 36.03 2.08
N VAL A 41 17.07 36.58 1.48
CA VAL A 41 17.66 36.04 0.24
C VAL A 41 18.28 34.66 0.50
N ALA A 42 18.91 34.46 1.65
CA ALA A 42 19.46 33.16 2.04
C ALA A 42 18.38 32.07 2.22
N LEU A 43 17.11 32.42 2.47
CA LEU A 43 16.01 31.45 2.48
C LEU A 43 15.84 30.74 1.12
N LYS A 44 16.17 31.41 0.00
CA LYS A 44 16.12 30.82 -1.34
C LYS A 44 17.25 29.85 -1.64
N LEU A 45 18.25 29.73 -0.76
CA LEU A 45 19.27 28.69 -0.89
C LEU A 45 18.62 27.30 -0.76
N PRO A 46 19.24 26.21 -1.22
CA PRO A 46 18.64 24.88 -1.09
C PRO A 46 18.85 24.27 0.30
N ARG A 47 19.92 24.60 1.03
CA ARG A 47 20.25 23.94 2.32
C ARG A 47 19.81 24.77 3.52
N ARG A 48 19.36 24.10 4.59
CA ARG A 48 19.02 24.77 5.87
C ARG A 48 20.23 25.43 6.53
N GLU A 49 21.41 24.81 6.37
CA GLU A 49 22.70 25.33 6.85
C GLU A 49 23.02 26.71 6.24
N ASP A 50 22.65 26.92 4.99
CA ASP A 50 22.98 28.15 4.28
C ASP A 50 22.27 29.38 4.92
N VAL A 51 21.08 29.19 5.52
CA VAL A 51 20.33 30.24 6.24
C VAL A 51 21.02 30.58 7.57
N VAL A 52 21.45 29.56 8.31
CA VAL A 52 22.16 29.73 9.58
C VAL A 52 23.49 30.44 9.35
N MET A 53 24.24 30.03 8.32
CA MET A 53 25.52 30.66 7.96
C MET A 53 25.34 32.13 7.56
N ALA A 54 24.28 32.48 6.82
CA ALA A 54 23.99 33.86 6.47
C ALA A 54 23.63 34.70 7.70
N ALA A 55 22.81 34.17 8.62
CA ALA A 55 22.47 34.86 9.86
C ALA A 55 23.70 35.07 10.77
N LEU A 56 24.58 34.07 10.90
CA LEU A 56 25.84 34.18 11.65
C LEU A 56 26.80 35.20 11.01
N LEU A 57 26.89 35.23 9.68
CA LEU A 57 27.70 36.22 8.95
C LEU A 57 27.18 37.64 9.21
N CYS A 58 25.87 37.86 9.12
CA CYS A 58 25.28 39.18 9.38
C CYS A 58 25.49 39.60 10.84
N ALA A 59 25.28 38.68 11.80
CA ALA A 59 25.53 38.94 13.22
C ALA A 59 27.00 39.31 13.48
N PHE A 60 27.94 38.61 12.85
CA PHE A 60 29.36 38.92 12.94
C PHE A 60 29.67 40.32 12.39
N LEU A 61 29.14 40.67 11.22
CA LEU A 61 29.36 41.98 10.60
C LEU A 61 28.80 43.12 11.45
N ILE A 62 27.63 42.95 12.06
CA ILE A 62 27.04 43.95 12.97
C ILE A 62 27.91 44.15 14.21
N VAL A 63 28.43 43.07 14.81
CA VAL A 63 29.32 43.16 15.97
C VAL A 63 30.67 43.79 15.58
N ALA A 64 31.18 43.48 14.39
CA ALA A 64 32.42 44.06 13.88
C ALA A 64 32.27 45.57 13.62
N ASP A 65 31.14 46.01 13.08
CA ASP A 65 30.85 47.43 12.85
C ASP A 65 30.75 48.21 14.18
N LEU A 66 30.04 47.64 15.17
CA LEU A 66 29.96 48.21 16.52
C LEU A 66 31.34 48.37 17.16
N PHE A 67 32.21 47.37 17.03
CA PHE A 67 33.57 47.41 17.56
C PHE A 67 34.45 48.43 16.84
N LEU A 68 34.36 48.49 15.51
CA LEU A 68 35.12 49.43 14.69
C LEU A 68 34.74 50.88 15.02
N SER A 69 33.43 51.15 15.14
CA SER A 69 32.89 52.44 15.54
C SER A 69 33.37 52.86 16.94
N PHE A 70 33.47 51.92 17.89
CA PHE A 70 34.00 52.18 19.23
C PHE A 70 35.50 52.49 19.25
N VAL A 71 36.29 51.82 18.41
CA VAL A 71 37.76 52.02 18.36
C VAL A 71 38.14 53.32 17.65
N ILE A 72 37.39 53.70 16.60
CA ILE A 72 37.73 54.86 15.76
C ILE A 72 37.15 56.16 16.33
N SER A 73 35.99 56.11 17.01
CA SER A 73 35.27 57.31 17.46
C SER A 73 35.50 57.62 18.95
N ASN A 74 35.63 58.91 19.29
CA ASN A 74 35.86 59.37 20.68
C ASN A 74 34.54 59.23 21.48
N PRO A 75 34.52 58.66 22.70
CA PRO A 75 33.27 58.32 23.39
C PRO A 75 32.53 59.58 23.86
N GLY A 76 31.49 59.97 23.13
CA GLY A 76 30.62 61.10 23.47
C GLY A 76 29.24 60.97 22.83
N SER A 77 28.20 61.13 23.65
CA SER A 77 26.73 61.15 23.42
C SER A 77 26.04 60.04 22.61
N ASP A 78 26.62 59.50 21.54
CA ASP A 78 25.85 58.71 20.54
C ASP A 78 26.08 57.19 20.67
N THR A 79 26.95 56.77 21.59
CA THR A 79 27.31 55.36 21.85
C THR A 79 26.11 54.51 22.29
N HIS A 80 25.19 55.11 23.05
CA HIS A 80 23.98 54.42 23.50
C HIS A 80 23.01 54.11 22.36
N GLN A 81 22.85 55.03 21.40
CA GLN A 81 21.97 54.85 20.24
C GLN A 81 22.48 53.76 19.30
N LEU A 82 23.79 53.77 19.01
CA LEU A 82 24.46 52.73 18.21
C LEU A 82 24.29 51.35 18.86
N ALA A 83 24.57 51.23 20.17
CA ALA A 83 24.42 49.97 20.90
C ALA A 83 22.97 49.44 20.87
N THR A 84 21.96 50.32 21.01
CA THR A 84 20.55 49.91 20.92
C THR A 84 20.16 49.46 19.52
N ASN A 85 20.64 50.13 18.47
CA ASN A 85 20.36 49.78 17.08
C ASN A 85 21.01 48.43 16.71
N SER A 86 22.28 48.20 17.10
CA SER A 86 22.96 46.92 16.90
C SER A 86 22.27 45.78 17.65
N LEU A 87 21.82 46.01 18.89
CA LEU A 87 21.08 45.01 19.66
C LEU A 87 19.76 44.63 18.99
N LEU A 88 19.01 45.63 18.49
CA LEU A 88 17.76 45.40 17.77
C LEU A 88 18.00 44.61 16.48
N ALA A 89 19.04 44.95 15.72
CA ALA A 89 19.42 44.26 14.49
C ALA A 89 19.84 42.79 14.73
N LEU A 90 20.58 42.52 15.81
CA LEU A 90 20.94 41.16 16.20
C LEU A 90 19.71 40.33 16.58
N LEU A 91 18.77 40.93 17.30
CA LEU A 91 17.52 40.26 17.68
C LEU A 91 16.67 39.93 16.45
N THR A 92 16.49 40.88 15.52
CA THR A 92 15.70 40.65 14.29
C THR A 92 16.31 39.57 13.42
N ILE A 93 17.63 39.58 13.21
CA ILE A 93 18.35 38.55 12.45
C ILE A 93 18.23 37.18 13.13
N GLY A 94 18.36 37.14 14.46
CA GLY A 94 18.21 35.91 15.23
C GLY A 94 16.81 35.30 15.04
N VAL A 95 15.76 36.12 15.16
CA VAL A 95 14.36 35.67 14.97
C VAL A 95 14.12 35.17 13.56
N VAL A 96 14.54 35.91 12.53
CA VAL A 96 14.29 35.50 11.12
C VAL A 96 15.17 34.34 10.70
N GLY A 97 16.40 34.24 11.20
CA GLY A 97 17.25 33.07 11.03
C GLY A 97 16.63 31.81 11.63
N ALA A 98 16.10 31.90 12.86
CA ALA A 98 15.43 30.79 13.54
C ALA A 98 14.14 30.36 12.84
N LEU A 99 13.28 31.32 12.47
CA LEU A 99 12.05 31.05 11.70
C LEU A 99 12.38 30.43 10.33
N GLY A 100 13.39 30.96 9.64
CA GLY A 100 13.85 30.44 8.37
C GLY A 100 14.37 29.01 8.43
N PHE A 101 15.15 28.70 9.47
CA PHE A 101 15.63 27.35 9.74
C PHE A 101 14.46 26.38 9.99
N HIS A 102 13.53 26.75 10.88
CA HIS A 102 12.36 25.92 11.18
C HIS A 102 11.48 25.69 9.95
N PHE A 103 11.22 26.73 9.16
CA PHE A 103 10.43 26.60 7.93
C PHE A 103 11.05 25.61 6.96
N LYS A 104 12.38 25.70 6.74
CA LYS A 104 13.08 24.76 5.88
C LYS A 104 13.12 23.35 6.41
N ASP A 105 13.28 23.18 7.72
CA ASP A 105 13.28 21.84 8.31
C ASP A 105 11.93 21.17 8.11
N LEU A 106 10.83 21.90 8.32
CA LEU A 106 9.47 21.44 8.05
C LEU A 106 9.25 21.11 6.57
N GLU A 107 9.78 21.92 5.65
CA GLU A 107 9.69 21.67 4.21
C GLU A 107 10.41 20.37 3.82
N VAL A 108 11.63 20.15 4.32
CA VAL A 108 12.39 18.91 4.10
C VAL A 108 11.66 17.70 4.68
N GLN A 109 11.10 17.81 5.87
CA GLN A 109 10.32 16.74 6.49
C GLN A 109 9.06 16.42 5.68
N ARG A 110 8.34 17.44 5.22
CA ARG A 110 7.12 17.29 4.41
C ARG A 110 7.42 16.58 3.09
N VAL A 111 8.43 17.04 2.36
CA VAL A 111 8.82 16.42 1.07
C VAL A 111 9.24 14.97 1.27
N ARG A 112 10.06 14.68 2.27
CA ARG A 112 10.47 13.29 2.58
C ARG A 112 9.28 12.40 2.96
N GLY A 113 8.35 12.92 3.74
CA GLY A 113 7.13 12.19 4.13
C GLY A 113 6.23 11.91 2.93
N GLN A 114 6.09 12.87 2.02
CA GLN A 114 5.34 12.69 0.77
C GLN A 114 6.00 11.65 -0.14
N ASP A 115 7.32 11.73 -0.36
CA ASP A 115 8.06 10.76 -1.18
C ASP A 115 7.97 9.34 -0.63
N GLU A 116 8.08 9.18 0.69
CA GLU A 116 7.97 7.88 1.36
C GLU A 116 6.55 7.31 1.26
N LEU A 117 5.53 8.16 1.46
CA LEU A 117 4.13 7.74 1.33
C LEU A 117 3.81 7.34 -0.11
N GLU A 118 4.26 8.13 -1.10
CA GLU A 118 4.05 7.83 -2.51
C GLU A 118 4.69 6.50 -2.90
N ARG A 119 5.93 6.25 -2.45
CA ARG A 119 6.59 4.95 -2.64
C ARG A 119 5.79 3.79 -2.04
N ARG A 120 5.30 3.95 -0.80
CA ARG A 120 4.49 2.91 -0.14
C ARG A 120 3.17 2.67 -0.85
N VAL A 121 2.51 3.72 -1.32
CA VAL A 121 1.27 3.62 -2.08
C VAL A 121 1.54 2.89 -3.39
N GLN A 122 2.55 3.30 -4.15
CA GLN A 122 2.93 2.64 -5.41
C GLN A 122 3.24 1.15 -5.20
N GLN A 123 4.02 0.81 -4.16
CA GLN A 123 4.36 -0.57 -3.84
C GLN A 123 3.10 -1.39 -3.49
N ARG A 124 2.26 -0.90 -2.58
CA ARG A 124 1.01 -1.61 -2.20
C ARG A 124 0.04 -1.74 -3.35
N THR A 125 -0.06 -0.73 -4.22
CA THR A 125 -0.91 -0.79 -5.41
C THR A 125 -0.40 -1.84 -6.39
N ALA A 126 0.91 -1.96 -6.59
CA ALA A 126 1.49 -3.01 -7.43
C ALA A 126 1.24 -4.41 -6.85
N ASP A 127 1.49 -4.61 -5.56
CA ASP A 127 1.25 -5.89 -4.87
C ASP A 127 -0.23 -6.29 -4.95
N LEU A 128 -1.14 -5.33 -4.72
CA LEU A 128 -2.58 -5.57 -4.77
C LEU A 128 -3.06 -5.88 -6.19
N THR A 129 -2.49 -5.24 -7.21
CA THR A 129 -2.83 -5.49 -8.61
C THR A 129 -2.41 -6.91 -9.00
N ALA A 130 -1.18 -7.31 -8.66
CA ALA A 130 -0.69 -8.66 -8.91
C ALA A 130 -1.52 -9.73 -8.19
N ALA A 131 -1.89 -9.49 -6.93
CA ALA A 131 -2.76 -10.40 -6.18
C ALA A 131 -4.16 -10.53 -6.80
N ASN A 132 -4.72 -9.42 -7.29
CA ASN A 132 -6.04 -9.42 -7.93
C ASN A 132 -6.01 -10.19 -9.26
N GLU A 133 -4.98 -9.99 -10.09
CA GLU A 133 -4.79 -10.74 -11.34
C GLU A 133 -4.63 -12.25 -11.09
N ALA A 134 -3.87 -12.63 -10.05
CA ALA A 134 -3.74 -14.03 -9.65
C ALA A 134 -5.08 -14.64 -9.22
N LEU A 135 -5.84 -13.94 -8.37
CA LEU A 135 -7.16 -14.38 -7.93
C LEU A 135 -8.17 -14.48 -9.08
N GLN A 136 -8.15 -13.54 -10.02
CA GLN A 136 -9.01 -13.60 -11.20
C GLN A 136 -8.70 -14.82 -12.07
N THR A 137 -7.42 -15.17 -12.20
CA THR A 137 -6.99 -16.36 -12.93
C THR A 137 -7.46 -17.63 -12.23
N GLU A 138 -7.28 -17.72 -10.91
CA GLU A 138 -7.74 -18.86 -10.10
C GLU A 138 -9.26 -19.04 -10.18
N ILE A 139 -10.03 -17.94 -10.10
CA ILE A 139 -11.49 -17.97 -10.25
C ILE A 139 -11.88 -18.48 -11.64
N ALA A 140 -11.22 -18.00 -12.70
CA ALA A 140 -11.50 -18.44 -14.06
C ALA A 140 -11.20 -19.93 -14.26
N GLU A 141 -10.11 -20.44 -13.70
CA GLU A 141 -9.75 -21.85 -13.73
C GLU A 141 -10.76 -22.71 -12.96
N ARG A 142 -11.12 -22.30 -11.75
CA ARG A 142 -12.13 -22.98 -10.94
C ARG A 142 -13.48 -23.04 -11.66
N HIS A 143 -13.91 -21.93 -12.26
CA HIS A 143 -15.16 -21.90 -13.00
C HIS A 143 -15.14 -22.85 -14.21
N ARG A 144 -14.03 -22.91 -14.95
CA ARG A 144 -13.87 -23.87 -16.05
C ARG A 144 -13.91 -25.32 -15.56
N ALA A 145 -13.34 -25.61 -14.40
CA ALA A 145 -13.39 -26.95 -13.81
C ALA A 145 -14.82 -27.32 -13.37
N GLU A 146 -15.54 -26.38 -12.74
CA GLU A 146 -16.95 -26.56 -12.33
C GLU A 146 -17.86 -26.79 -13.55
N VAL A 147 -17.70 -26.02 -14.63
CA VAL A 147 -18.46 -26.23 -15.88
C VAL A 147 -18.15 -27.60 -16.48
N LYS A 148 -16.86 -27.98 -16.61
CA LYS A 148 -16.49 -29.29 -17.15
C LYS A 148 -17.03 -30.45 -16.31
N LEU A 149 -17.02 -30.30 -14.98
CA LEU A 149 -17.59 -31.31 -14.08
C LEU A 149 -19.10 -31.43 -14.32
N THR A 150 -19.81 -30.31 -14.35
CA THR A 150 -21.26 -30.28 -14.59
C THR A 150 -21.63 -30.86 -15.96
N GLU A 151 -20.87 -30.52 -17.01
CA GLU A 151 -21.05 -31.08 -18.35
C GLU A 151 -20.80 -32.59 -18.36
N SER A 152 -19.74 -33.06 -17.68
CA SER A 152 -19.43 -34.49 -17.58
C SER A 152 -20.50 -35.25 -16.80
N GLU A 153 -21.03 -34.68 -15.72
CA GLU A 153 -22.13 -35.28 -14.95
C GLU A 153 -23.41 -35.35 -15.79
N SER A 154 -23.76 -34.27 -16.49
CA SER A 154 -24.91 -34.24 -17.38
C SER A 154 -24.78 -35.25 -18.53
N GLN A 155 -23.59 -35.39 -19.11
CA GLN A 155 -23.31 -36.40 -20.14
C GLN A 155 -23.42 -37.81 -19.57
N TYR A 156 -22.85 -38.07 -18.39
CA TYR A 156 -22.96 -39.37 -17.72
C TYR A 156 -24.42 -39.75 -17.44
N HIS A 157 -25.19 -38.83 -16.86
CA HIS A 157 -26.62 -39.03 -16.61
C HIS A 157 -27.39 -39.33 -17.90
N SER A 158 -27.15 -38.52 -18.94
CA SER A 158 -27.81 -38.71 -20.24
C SER A 158 -27.44 -40.04 -20.87
N LEU A 159 -26.18 -40.47 -20.79
CA LEU A 159 -25.75 -41.76 -21.33
C LEU A 159 -26.43 -42.90 -20.58
N VAL A 160 -26.34 -42.91 -19.25
CA VAL A 160 -26.90 -43.99 -18.42
C VAL A 160 -28.42 -44.09 -18.56
N ASP A 161 -29.13 -42.96 -18.63
CA ASP A 161 -30.58 -42.94 -18.76
C ASP A 161 -31.07 -43.41 -20.15
N ASN A 162 -30.22 -43.38 -21.18
CA ASN A 162 -30.55 -43.87 -22.52
C ASN A 162 -30.11 -45.31 -22.81
N LEU A 163 -29.39 -45.97 -21.89
CA LEU A 163 -29.02 -47.37 -22.07
C LEU A 163 -30.20 -48.29 -21.74
N SER A 164 -30.38 -49.35 -22.54
CA SER A 164 -31.33 -50.45 -22.25
C SER A 164 -30.85 -51.39 -21.14
N VAL A 165 -30.15 -50.86 -20.14
CA VAL A 165 -29.71 -51.59 -18.94
C VAL A 165 -30.13 -50.83 -17.70
N HIS A 166 -30.37 -51.56 -16.61
CA HIS A 166 -30.61 -50.97 -15.31
C HIS A 166 -29.28 -50.71 -14.62
N VAL A 167 -28.99 -49.44 -14.34
CA VAL A 167 -27.74 -49.03 -13.67
C VAL A 167 -28.08 -48.44 -12.32
N LEU A 168 -27.47 -48.98 -11.28
CA LEU A 168 -27.67 -48.53 -9.91
C LEU A 168 -26.33 -48.53 -9.16
N ARG A 169 -26.26 -47.72 -8.11
CA ARG A 169 -25.12 -47.68 -7.19
C ARG A 169 -25.64 -47.67 -5.77
N LYS A 170 -25.04 -48.46 -4.91
CA LYS A 170 -25.38 -48.52 -3.48
C LYS A 170 -24.20 -48.10 -2.61
N ASP A 171 -24.49 -47.60 -1.41
CA ASP A 171 -23.49 -47.45 -0.35
C ASP A 171 -23.22 -48.79 0.37
N ARG A 172 -22.36 -48.75 1.39
CA ARG A 172 -21.97 -49.95 2.16
C ARG A 172 -23.13 -50.55 2.95
N ASP A 173 -24.11 -49.74 3.31
CA ASP A 173 -25.32 -50.18 4.03
C ASP A 173 -26.41 -50.67 3.07
N GLY A 174 -26.13 -50.66 1.76
CA GLY A 174 -27.03 -51.16 0.72
C GLY A 174 -28.06 -50.13 0.28
N ARG A 175 -27.88 -48.86 0.64
CA ARG A 175 -28.79 -47.80 0.24
C ARG A 175 -28.48 -47.31 -1.16
N PHE A 176 -29.49 -47.14 -2.01
CA PHE A 176 -29.31 -46.60 -3.36
C PHE A 176 -28.80 -45.15 -3.29
N THR A 177 -27.64 -44.90 -3.90
CA THR A 177 -27.00 -43.56 -4.02
C THR A 177 -27.08 -43.00 -5.44
N PHE A 178 -27.42 -43.85 -6.41
CA PHE A 178 -27.71 -43.48 -7.80
C PHE A 178 -28.58 -44.58 -8.42
N VAL A 179 -29.53 -44.18 -9.25
CA VAL A 179 -30.37 -45.06 -10.05
C VAL A 179 -30.65 -44.44 -11.42
N SER A 180 -30.56 -45.24 -12.47
CA SER A 180 -30.95 -44.84 -13.83
C SER A 180 -32.46 -44.68 -13.95
N GLN A 181 -32.91 -43.90 -14.93
CA GLN A 181 -34.34 -43.76 -15.23
C GLN A 181 -34.98 -45.11 -15.57
N SER A 182 -34.29 -45.96 -16.33
CA SER A 182 -34.76 -47.31 -16.66
C SER A 182 -35.02 -48.18 -15.41
N PHE A 183 -34.22 -48.05 -14.34
CA PHE A 183 -34.44 -48.78 -13.10
C PHE A 183 -35.62 -48.21 -12.29
N CYS A 184 -35.81 -46.89 -12.33
CA CYS A 184 -36.99 -46.24 -11.74
C CYS A 184 -38.28 -46.73 -12.42
N GLU A 185 -38.25 -46.86 -13.75
CA GLU A 185 -39.36 -47.41 -14.55
C GLU A 185 -39.65 -48.88 -14.21
N LEU A 186 -38.62 -49.70 -14.01
CA LEU A 186 -38.77 -51.10 -13.55
C LEU A 186 -39.51 -51.16 -12.19
N LEU A 187 -39.17 -50.27 -11.26
CA LEU A 187 -39.80 -50.20 -9.94
C LEU A 187 -41.16 -49.49 -9.96
N GLY A 188 -41.47 -48.70 -11.00
CA GLY A 188 -42.66 -47.85 -11.06
C GLY A 188 -42.64 -46.73 -10.01
N ARG A 189 -41.47 -46.18 -9.70
CA ARG A 189 -41.26 -45.17 -8.65
C ARG A 189 -40.44 -44.00 -9.16
N ASP A 190 -40.63 -42.83 -8.57
CA ASP A 190 -39.78 -41.68 -8.86
C ASP A 190 -38.40 -41.83 -8.20
N ARG A 191 -37.38 -41.23 -8.82
CA ARG A 191 -35.98 -41.30 -8.35
C ARG A 191 -35.83 -40.91 -6.88
N ASP A 192 -36.51 -39.85 -6.45
CA ASP A 192 -36.45 -39.34 -5.06
C ASP A 192 -37.08 -40.31 -4.04
N GLU A 193 -37.98 -41.20 -4.48
CA GLU A 193 -38.57 -42.23 -3.62
C GLU A 193 -37.62 -43.43 -3.44
N VAL A 194 -36.73 -43.66 -4.41
CA VAL A 194 -35.79 -44.79 -4.44
C VAL A 194 -34.48 -44.46 -3.74
N LEU A 195 -33.97 -43.23 -3.89
CA LEU A 195 -32.69 -42.84 -3.29
C LEU A 195 -32.73 -42.93 -1.75
N GLY A 196 -31.65 -43.46 -1.16
CA GLY A 196 -31.50 -43.67 0.28
C GLY A 196 -32.24 -44.91 0.85
N ARG A 197 -33.04 -45.60 0.03
CA ARG A 197 -33.73 -46.86 0.37
C ARG A 197 -32.88 -48.08 0.02
N THR A 198 -33.30 -49.25 0.47
CA THR A 198 -32.61 -50.54 0.29
C THR A 198 -33.47 -51.49 -0.56
N ASP A 199 -32.91 -52.61 -1.01
CA ASP A 199 -33.68 -53.62 -1.76
C ASP A 199 -34.89 -54.15 -0.98
N PHE A 200 -34.81 -54.17 0.35
CA PHE A 200 -35.89 -54.62 1.24
C PHE A 200 -37.13 -53.71 1.19
N ASP A 201 -36.99 -52.47 0.73
CA ASP A 201 -38.12 -51.54 0.58
C ASP A 201 -38.92 -51.82 -0.69
N PHE A 202 -38.37 -52.54 -1.67
CA PHE A 202 -38.97 -52.70 -3.01
C PHE A 202 -39.20 -54.14 -3.46
N PHE A 203 -38.39 -55.09 -2.97
CA PHE A 203 -38.43 -56.49 -3.40
C PHE A 203 -38.89 -57.42 -2.26
N PRO A 204 -39.49 -58.58 -2.58
CA PRO A 204 -39.78 -59.60 -1.57
C PRO A 204 -38.53 -59.99 -0.78
N HIS A 205 -38.70 -60.30 0.51
CA HIS A 205 -37.59 -60.51 1.44
C HIS A 205 -36.52 -61.50 0.93
N HIS A 206 -36.93 -62.58 0.26
CA HIS A 206 -35.99 -63.58 -0.28
C HIS A 206 -35.09 -63.02 -1.38
N LEU A 207 -35.64 -62.15 -2.25
CA LEU A 207 -34.93 -61.53 -3.36
C LEU A 207 -34.05 -60.38 -2.89
N ALA A 208 -34.57 -59.50 -2.02
CA ALA A 208 -33.78 -58.46 -1.36
C ALA A 208 -32.57 -59.05 -0.60
N SER A 209 -32.77 -60.18 0.09
CA SER A 209 -31.68 -60.90 0.77
C SER A 209 -30.67 -61.50 -0.21
N LYS A 210 -31.09 -61.90 -1.41
CA LYS A 210 -30.16 -62.35 -2.47
C LYS A 210 -29.29 -61.17 -2.90
N TYR A 211 -29.90 -60.07 -3.35
CA TYR A 211 -29.16 -58.88 -3.80
C TYR A 211 -28.19 -58.35 -2.75
N ARG A 212 -28.59 -58.33 -1.48
CA ARG A 212 -27.70 -57.90 -0.40
C ARG A 212 -26.48 -58.82 -0.23
N ARG A 213 -26.66 -60.15 -0.33
CA ARG A 213 -25.54 -61.09 -0.27
C ARG A 213 -24.61 -60.93 -1.46
N ASP A 214 -25.18 -60.72 -2.65
CA ASP A 214 -24.43 -60.51 -3.89
C ASP A 214 -23.57 -59.23 -3.77
N ASP A 215 -24.16 -58.14 -3.29
CA ASP A 215 -23.47 -56.88 -3.00
C ASP A 215 -22.33 -57.08 -1.98
N GLU A 216 -22.60 -57.76 -0.86
CA GLU A 216 -21.60 -58.06 0.19
C GLU A 216 -20.46 -58.94 -0.34
N TYR A 217 -20.77 -59.93 -1.19
CA TYR A 217 -19.78 -60.77 -1.84
C TYR A 217 -18.83 -59.94 -2.71
N VAL A 218 -19.37 -59.06 -3.56
CA VAL A 218 -18.55 -58.18 -4.42
C VAL A 218 -17.71 -57.22 -3.57
N MET A 219 -18.28 -56.66 -2.49
CA MET A 219 -17.54 -55.77 -1.58
C MET A 219 -16.38 -56.49 -0.86
N HIS A 220 -16.58 -57.74 -0.42
CA HIS A 220 -15.57 -58.54 0.27
C HIS A 220 -14.48 -59.06 -0.65
N THR A 221 -14.86 -59.57 -1.83
CA THR A 221 -13.93 -60.21 -2.78
C THR A 221 -13.25 -59.21 -3.70
N ARG A 222 -13.87 -58.03 -3.92
CA ARG A 222 -13.50 -57.06 -4.97
C ARG A 222 -13.50 -57.66 -6.39
N ALA A 223 -14.15 -58.80 -6.58
CA ALA A 223 -14.32 -59.43 -7.87
C ALA A 223 -15.65 -59.01 -8.49
N VAL A 224 -15.66 -58.83 -9.81
CA VAL A 224 -16.90 -58.60 -10.56
C VAL A 224 -17.71 -59.90 -10.54
N MET A 225 -18.98 -59.80 -10.19
CA MET A 225 -19.93 -60.90 -10.31
C MET A 225 -20.73 -60.73 -11.59
N ASP A 226 -20.76 -61.76 -12.42
CA ASP A 226 -21.56 -61.82 -13.65
C ASP A 226 -22.48 -63.05 -13.54
N GLU A 227 -23.76 -62.80 -13.29
CA GLU A 227 -24.76 -63.84 -13.08
C GLU A 227 -25.96 -63.55 -13.98
N VAL A 228 -26.32 -64.52 -14.84
CA VAL A 228 -27.47 -64.39 -15.74
C VAL A 228 -28.72 -64.86 -15.00
N GLU A 229 -29.55 -63.93 -14.57
CA GLU A 229 -30.87 -64.25 -14.01
C GLU A 229 -31.81 -64.67 -15.15
N MET A 230 -32.31 -65.91 -15.12
CA MET A 230 -33.36 -66.34 -16.04
C MET A 230 -34.70 -65.75 -15.57
N ASN A 231 -35.25 -64.83 -16.37
CA ASN A 231 -36.62 -64.30 -16.20
C ASN A 231 -37.69 -65.39 -16.37
#